data_AF-A0A1S7SK74-F1
#
_entry.id   AF-A0A1S7SK74-F1
#
_cell.length_a   1.000
_cell.length_b   1.000
_cell.length_c   1.000
_cell.angle_alpha   90.00
_cell.angle_beta   90.00
_cell.angle_gamma   90.00
#
_symmetry.space_group_name_H-M   'P 1'
#
loop_
_entity.id
_entity.type
_entity.pdbx_description
1 polymer ?
#
loop_
_entity_poly.entity_id
_entity_poly.type
_entity_poly.pdbx_seq_one_letter_code
_entity_poly.pdbx_strand_id
1 'polypeptide(L)'
;MKSRRLEWVKFPTHWIEAKGLKSMKWSAGVGSANIAALLAYIALSHQLEGDVEVLGSRPSEEWGRVRMTYDALTTATSISRTKLSQGLQVLEQFDLIKRDRRSQSTYDICGYDPFQSWAKLPCRFLYRGDVITAFRDFQLRKAIELHALKMYLLLVSRRDRRSNLVNISYNTIMEYAGIPRQNIRPAINVLLYAGLVHIEKVQSWDHDGVANAYRLAHVDSYIHPATTFGTEAPDITDYEISV
;
A
#
# COMPACT_ATOMS: atom_id res chain seq x y z
N MET A 1 -9.96 16.16 20.15
CA MET A 1 -10.03 14.71 20.44
C MET A 1 -9.14 13.99 19.42
N LYS A 2 -7.95 13.50 19.80
CA LYS A 2 -7.07 12.77 18.86
C LYS A 2 -7.69 11.40 18.61
N SER A 3 -8.27 11.19 17.43
CA SER A 3 -8.73 9.85 17.03
C SER A 3 -7.54 8.88 17.08
N ARG A 4 -7.69 7.77 17.79
CA ARG A 4 -6.66 6.75 17.94
C ARG A 4 -6.57 5.99 16.62
N ARG A 5 -5.52 6.25 15.83
CA ARG A 5 -5.29 5.55 14.54
C ARG A 5 -5.21 4.03 14.75
N LEU A 6 -5.85 3.28 13.86
CA LEU A 6 -5.77 1.83 13.78
C LEU A 6 -4.36 1.38 13.40
N GLU A 7 -3.93 0.21 13.86
CA GLU A 7 -2.63 -0.36 13.49
C GLU A 7 -2.49 -0.48 11.97
N TRP A 8 -3.55 -0.92 11.31
CA TRP A 8 -3.68 -1.03 9.87
C TRP A 8 -5.10 -0.69 9.44
N VAL A 9 -5.28 -0.45 8.14
CA VAL A 9 -6.59 -0.18 7.51
C VAL A 9 -6.82 -1.13 6.34
N LYS A 10 -8.10 -1.33 5.96
CA LYS A 10 -8.44 -2.03 4.71
C LYS A 10 -8.13 -1.12 3.53
N PHE A 11 -7.24 -1.56 2.67
CA PHE A 11 -6.80 -0.83 1.49
C PHE A 11 -7.26 -1.53 0.21
N PRO A 12 -7.92 -0.84 -0.73
CA PRO A 12 -8.43 -1.46 -1.95
C PRO A 12 -7.29 -1.83 -2.90
N THR A 13 -7.28 -3.08 -3.37
CA THR A 13 -6.20 -3.64 -4.19
C THR A 13 -6.63 -4.01 -5.61
N HIS A 14 -7.92 -3.99 -5.91
CA HIS A 14 -8.43 -4.37 -7.25
C HIS A 14 -7.73 -3.62 -8.39
N TRP A 15 -7.55 -2.30 -8.27
CA TRP A 15 -6.87 -1.50 -9.30
C TRP A 15 -5.39 -1.87 -9.48
N ILE A 16 -4.75 -2.40 -8.43
CA ILE A 16 -3.36 -2.91 -8.49
C ILE A 16 -3.33 -4.23 -9.25
N GLU A 17 -4.28 -5.13 -8.95
CA GLU A 17 -4.43 -6.41 -9.64
C GLU A 17 -4.79 -6.22 -11.13
N ALA A 18 -5.53 -5.15 -11.45
CA ALA A 18 -5.80 -4.69 -12.81
C ALA A 18 -4.59 -3.97 -13.46
N LYS A 19 -3.38 -4.08 -12.88
CA LYS A 19 -2.13 -3.49 -13.38
C LYS A 19 -2.13 -1.96 -13.45
N GLY A 20 -2.97 -1.28 -12.68
CA GLY A 20 -3.09 0.19 -12.67
C GLY A 20 -1.80 0.91 -12.27
N LEU A 21 -0.97 0.29 -11.41
CA LEU A 21 0.37 0.80 -11.08
C LEU A 21 1.22 1.01 -12.34
N LYS A 22 1.16 0.10 -13.33
CA LYS A 22 1.94 0.18 -14.57
C LYS A 22 1.69 1.46 -15.35
N SER A 23 0.46 1.99 -15.27
CA SER A 23 0.05 3.21 -15.98
C SER A 23 0.65 4.49 -15.39
N MET A 24 1.07 4.47 -14.12
CA MET A 24 1.77 5.59 -13.47
C MET A 24 3.26 5.57 -13.85
N LYS A 25 3.59 6.20 -14.98
CA LYS A 25 4.95 6.26 -15.52
C LYS A 25 5.73 7.47 -15.03
N TRP A 26 7.05 7.36 -15.02
CA TRP A 26 7.92 8.51 -14.81
C TRP A 26 8.19 9.21 -16.14
N SER A 27 7.90 10.50 -16.20
CA SER A 27 8.35 11.41 -17.28
C SER A 27 8.57 12.81 -16.71
N ALA A 28 9.29 13.65 -17.44
CA ALA A 28 9.50 15.05 -17.05
C ALA A 28 8.15 15.76 -16.85
N GLY A 29 8.01 16.53 -15.76
CA GLY A 29 6.77 17.23 -15.41
C GLY A 29 5.68 16.36 -14.76
N VAL A 30 5.54 15.09 -15.14
CA VAL A 30 4.47 14.19 -14.64
C VAL A 30 4.91 13.32 -13.47
N GLY A 31 6.18 12.89 -13.44
CA GLY A 31 6.68 11.93 -12.47
C GLY A 31 6.49 12.36 -11.00
N SER A 32 6.74 13.64 -10.71
CA SER A 32 6.53 14.20 -9.36
C SER A 32 5.06 14.17 -8.92
N ALA A 33 4.12 14.35 -9.85
CA ALA A 33 2.69 14.28 -9.59
C ALA A 33 2.25 12.84 -9.30
N ASN A 34 2.80 11.85 -10.00
CA ASN A 34 2.53 10.43 -9.74
C ASN A 34 3.04 9.98 -8.37
N ILE A 35 4.21 10.48 -7.91
CA ILE A 35 4.68 10.23 -6.54
C ILE A 35 3.72 10.87 -5.53
N ALA A 36 3.39 12.15 -5.72
CA ALA A 36 2.45 12.86 -4.85
C ALA A 36 1.08 12.17 -4.77
N ALA A 37 0.59 11.63 -5.90
CA ALA A 37 -0.64 10.87 -5.99
C ALA A 37 -0.60 9.62 -5.09
N LEU A 38 0.45 8.80 -5.21
CA LEU A 38 0.56 7.58 -4.40
C LEU A 38 0.71 7.88 -2.90
N LEU A 39 1.47 8.91 -2.53
CA LEU A 39 1.58 9.35 -1.12
C LEU A 39 0.24 9.84 -0.58
N ALA A 40 -0.48 10.67 -1.36
CA ALA A 40 -1.80 11.17 -0.98
C ALA A 40 -2.82 10.04 -0.88
N TYR A 41 -2.78 9.07 -1.79
CA TYR A 41 -3.67 7.91 -1.76
C TYR A 41 -3.49 7.08 -0.49
N ILE A 42 -2.25 6.77 -0.13
CA ILE A 42 -1.94 6.08 1.14
C ILE A 42 -2.48 6.88 2.34
N ALA A 43 -2.22 8.19 2.39
CA ALA A 43 -2.68 9.04 3.49
C ALA A 43 -4.21 9.14 3.59
N LEU A 44 -4.92 9.21 2.46
CA LEU A 44 -6.38 9.17 2.41
C LEU A 44 -6.90 7.81 2.86
N SER A 45 -6.31 6.71 2.39
CA SER A 45 -6.71 5.36 2.80
C SER A 45 -6.52 5.12 4.29
N HIS A 46 -5.54 5.74 4.94
CA HIS A 46 -5.40 5.69 6.40
C HIS A 46 -6.57 6.30 7.19
N GLN A 47 -7.44 7.08 6.53
CA GLN A 47 -8.67 7.62 7.12
C GLN A 47 -9.89 6.70 6.90
N LEU A 48 -9.73 5.57 6.21
CA LEU A 48 -10.80 4.59 6.05
C LEU A 48 -11.08 3.93 7.40
N GLU A 49 -12.33 4.04 7.85
CA GLU A 49 -12.82 3.30 9.01
C GLU A 49 -13.09 1.84 8.57
N GLY A 50 -12.17 0.94 8.92
CA GLY A 50 -12.13 -0.44 8.42
C GLY A 50 -12.99 -1.44 9.19
N ASP A 51 -13.48 -1.07 10.38
CA ASP A 51 -14.18 -1.94 11.32
C ASP A 51 -15.64 -1.50 11.51
N VAL A 52 -16.32 -1.28 10.38
CA VAL A 52 -17.77 -1.19 10.47
C VAL A 52 -18.26 -2.64 10.58
N GLU A 53 -18.59 -3.08 11.80
CA GLU A 53 -19.51 -4.20 12.07
C GLU A 53 -20.86 -3.88 11.41
N VAL A 54 -20.89 -3.89 10.08
CA VAL A 54 -22.13 -3.78 9.32
C VAL A 54 -22.71 -5.17 9.24
N LEU A 55 -23.25 -5.63 10.37
CA LEU A 55 -24.23 -6.70 10.39
C LEU A 55 -25.41 -6.25 9.51
N GLY A 56 -25.43 -6.71 8.26
CA GLY A 56 -26.63 -6.73 7.42
C GLY A 56 -26.97 -5.49 6.60
N SER A 57 -26.11 -4.47 6.48
CA SER A 57 -26.39 -3.35 5.54
C SER A 57 -25.81 -3.60 4.16
N ARG A 58 -26.63 -3.33 3.14
CA ARG A 58 -26.27 -3.29 1.71
C ARG A 58 -25.03 -2.42 1.47
N PRO A 59 -24.34 -2.57 0.31
CA PRO A 59 -23.42 -1.57 -0.21
C PRO A 59 -24.00 -0.18 -0.05
N SER A 60 -23.46 0.59 0.89
CA SER A 60 -23.84 1.98 1.06
C SER A 60 -22.97 2.82 0.15
N GLU A 61 -23.56 3.85 -0.46
CA GLU A 61 -22.85 4.86 -1.25
C GLU A 61 -21.80 5.64 -0.43
N GLU A 62 -21.66 5.33 0.86
CA GLU A 62 -20.71 5.96 1.79
C GLU A 62 -19.49 5.09 2.09
N TRP A 63 -19.45 3.83 1.65
CA TRP A 63 -18.26 3.02 1.79
C TRP A 63 -17.11 3.67 1.02
N GLY A 64 -15.99 3.90 1.72
CA GLY A 64 -14.82 4.53 1.11
C GLY A 64 -14.84 6.06 1.15
N ARG A 65 -15.88 6.70 1.72
CA ARG A 65 -15.90 8.13 1.95
C ARG A 65 -14.98 8.50 3.11
N VAL A 66 -14.02 9.38 2.85
CA VAL A 66 -13.08 9.90 3.85
C VAL A 66 -13.16 11.42 3.95
N ARG A 67 -12.96 11.93 5.16
CA ARG A 67 -12.89 13.38 5.42
C ARG A 67 -11.50 13.75 5.91
N MET A 68 -10.77 14.50 5.09
CA MET A 68 -9.43 14.97 5.43
C MET A 68 -9.19 16.36 4.83
N THR A 69 -8.81 17.34 5.63
CA THR A 69 -8.53 18.67 5.09
C THR A 69 -7.26 18.65 4.24
N TYR A 70 -7.17 19.61 3.33
CA TYR A 70 -5.99 19.79 2.50
C TYR A 70 -4.71 19.99 3.33
N ASP A 71 -4.83 20.69 4.46
CA ASP A 71 -3.72 20.92 5.39
C ASP A 71 -3.33 19.68 6.17
N ALA A 72 -4.32 18.86 6.56
CA ALA A 72 -4.04 17.55 7.16
C ALA A 72 -3.31 16.64 6.17
N LEU A 73 -3.71 16.62 4.90
CA LEU A 73 -3.02 15.85 3.85
C LEU A 73 -1.59 16.33 3.62
N THR A 74 -1.41 17.64 3.50
CA THR A 74 -0.09 18.28 3.34
C THR A 74 0.81 17.92 4.53
N THR A 75 0.27 17.98 5.75
CA THR A 75 0.99 17.60 6.99
C THR A 75 1.34 16.11 7.00
N ALA A 76 0.38 15.24 6.72
CA ALA A 76 0.58 13.80 6.71
C ALA A 76 1.63 13.35 5.70
N THR A 77 1.60 13.95 4.50
CA THR A 77 2.48 13.56 3.38
C THR A 77 3.80 14.32 3.33
N SER A 78 3.94 15.43 4.06
CA SER A 78 5.10 16.32 4.02
C SER A 78 5.42 16.91 2.63
N ILE A 79 4.46 16.94 1.70
CA ILE A 79 4.62 17.55 0.38
C ILE A 79 3.95 18.92 0.32
N SER A 80 4.42 19.81 -0.56
CA SER A 80 3.80 21.14 -0.73
C SER A 80 2.35 21.06 -1.22
N ARG A 81 1.55 22.09 -0.89
CA ARG A 81 0.16 22.20 -1.35
C ARG A 81 0.03 22.10 -2.88
N THR A 82 0.94 22.69 -3.65
CA THR A 82 0.91 22.60 -5.13
C THR A 82 1.13 21.18 -5.62
N LYS A 83 2.07 20.43 -5.01
CA LYS A 83 2.32 19.02 -5.38
C LYS A 83 1.17 18.11 -4.98
N LEU A 84 0.57 18.34 -3.81
CA LEU A 84 -0.63 17.63 -3.40
C LEU A 84 -1.77 17.83 -4.42
N SER A 85 -1.93 19.05 -4.96
CA SER A 85 -3.01 19.35 -5.92
C SER A 85 -2.84 18.55 -7.20
N GLN A 86 -1.62 18.54 -7.72
CA GLN A 86 -1.22 17.76 -8.89
C GLN A 86 -1.42 16.26 -8.64
N GLY A 87 -1.06 15.77 -7.45
CA GLY A 87 -1.28 14.38 -7.06
C GLY A 87 -2.76 13.99 -6.99
N LEU A 88 -3.60 14.83 -6.39
CA LEU A 88 -5.05 14.59 -6.32
C LEU A 88 -5.71 14.59 -7.71
N GLN A 89 -5.27 15.48 -8.61
CA GLN A 89 -5.72 15.47 -10.02
C GLN A 89 -5.36 14.17 -10.72
N VAL A 90 -4.15 13.65 -10.49
CA VAL A 90 -3.73 12.34 -11.02
C VAL A 90 -4.62 11.24 -10.46
N LEU A 91 -4.91 11.22 -9.16
CA LEU A 91 -5.79 10.19 -8.57
C LEU A 91 -7.20 10.21 -9.15
N GLU A 92 -7.76 11.38 -9.47
CA GLU A 92 -9.03 11.49 -10.18
C GLU A 92 -8.95 11.00 -11.63
N GLN A 93 -7.86 11.33 -12.34
CA GLN A 93 -7.65 10.86 -13.73
C GLN A 93 -7.54 9.34 -13.83
N PHE A 94 -7.05 8.69 -12.77
CA PHE A 94 -6.97 7.23 -12.67
C PHE A 94 -8.22 6.59 -12.04
N ASP A 95 -9.28 7.37 -11.80
CA ASP A 95 -10.51 6.93 -11.14
C ASP A 95 -10.26 6.21 -9.80
N LEU A 96 -9.21 6.63 -9.06
CA LEU A 96 -8.90 6.08 -7.73
C LEU A 96 -9.62 6.83 -6.61
N ILE A 97 -9.93 8.10 -6.85
CA ILE A 97 -10.73 8.93 -5.95
C ILE A 97 -11.73 9.78 -6.74
N LYS A 98 -12.80 10.21 -6.06
CA LYS A 98 -13.65 11.33 -6.48
C LYS A 98 -13.63 12.39 -5.39
N ARG A 99 -13.46 13.66 -5.76
CA ARG A 99 -13.61 14.78 -4.83
C ARG A 99 -15.04 15.28 -4.83
N ASP A 100 -15.61 15.49 -3.65
CA ASP A 100 -16.87 16.21 -3.54
C ASP A 100 -16.64 17.69 -3.83
N ARG A 101 -17.31 18.23 -4.86
CA ARG A 101 -17.20 19.65 -5.21
C ARG A 101 -17.90 20.57 -4.19
N ARG A 102 -18.79 20.02 -3.35
CA ARG A 102 -19.53 20.76 -2.32
C ARG A 102 -18.75 20.84 -1.00
N SER A 103 -17.83 19.91 -0.76
CA SER A 103 -17.02 19.83 0.46
C SER A 103 -15.53 19.71 0.13
N GLN A 104 -14.74 20.74 0.48
CA GLN A 104 -13.30 20.81 0.17
C GLN A 104 -12.43 19.77 0.91
N SER A 105 -13.02 18.97 1.79
CA SER A 105 -12.33 17.97 2.60
C SER A 105 -12.88 16.56 2.45
N THR A 106 -13.82 16.32 1.52
CA THR A 106 -14.46 15.01 1.34
C THR A 106 -13.98 14.35 0.05
N TYR A 107 -13.56 13.09 0.18
CA TYR A 107 -13.06 12.26 -0.91
C TYR A 107 -13.74 10.90 -0.84
N ASP A 108 -14.16 10.37 -1.98
CA ASP A 108 -14.65 9.00 -2.09
C ASP A 108 -13.56 8.15 -2.73
N ILE A 109 -13.06 7.13 -2.01
CA ILE A 109 -12.12 6.15 -2.53
C ILE A 109 -12.87 5.21 -3.48
N CYS A 110 -12.53 5.27 -4.76
CA CYS A 110 -13.23 4.51 -5.79
C CYS A 110 -12.86 3.02 -5.74
N GLY A 111 -13.85 2.16 -5.96
CA GLY A 111 -13.67 0.71 -5.93
C GLY A 111 -13.35 0.16 -4.53
N TYR A 112 -13.62 0.92 -3.47
CA TYR A 112 -13.50 0.41 -2.10
C TYR A 112 -14.69 -0.47 -1.75
N ASP A 113 -14.39 -1.71 -1.38
CA ASP A 113 -15.35 -2.67 -0.85
C ASP A 113 -14.75 -3.28 0.43
N PRO A 114 -15.37 -3.12 1.60
CA PRO A 114 -14.84 -3.64 2.85
C PRO A 114 -14.91 -5.17 2.98
N PHE A 115 -15.58 -5.86 2.04
CA PHE A 115 -15.79 -7.31 2.06
C PHE A 115 -14.92 -8.06 1.04
N GLN A 116 -14.45 -7.40 -0.02
CA GLN A 116 -13.66 -8.04 -1.08
C GLN A 116 -12.51 -7.17 -1.58
N SER A 117 -11.52 -7.78 -2.21
CA SER A 117 -10.45 -7.08 -2.95
C SER A 117 -9.71 -6.00 -2.16
N TRP A 118 -9.39 -6.29 -0.90
CA TRP A 118 -8.60 -5.43 -0.02
C TRP A 118 -7.41 -6.16 0.63
N ALA A 119 -6.40 -5.40 1.03
CA ALA A 119 -5.28 -5.85 1.84
C ALA A 119 -5.09 -4.97 3.09
N LYS A 120 -4.36 -5.46 4.09
CA LYS A 120 -3.99 -4.67 5.27
C LYS A 120 -2.88 -3.70 4.89
N LEU A 121 -3.14 -2.40 5.01
CA LEU A 121 -2.14 -1.35 4.85
C LEU A 121 -1.67 -0.87 6.23
N PRO A 122 -0.37 -0.92 6.57
CA PRO A 122 0.15 -0.40 7.83
C PRO A 122 -0.21 1.08 8.01
N CYS A 123 -0.68 1.47 9.20
CA CYS A 123 -1.14 2.83 9.47
C CYS A 123 -0.47 3.43 10.72
N ARG A 124 -0.95 3.12 11.93
CA ARG A 124 -0.57 3.82 13.18
C ARG A 124 0.93 4.03 13.37
N PHE A 125 1.74 3.01 13.15
CA PHE A 125 3.17 3.06 13.45
C PHE A 125 4.00 3.78 12.38
N LEU A 126 3.42 4.07 11.20
CA LEU A 126 4.04 4.94 10.21
C LEU A 126 4.01 6.43 10.60
N TYR A 127 3.18 6.79 11.59
CA TYR A 127 3.03 8.18 12.04
C TYR A 127 3.91 8.52 13.24
N ARG A 128 4.47 9.74 13.22
CA ARG A 128 4.91 10.47 14.41
C ARG A 128 4.11 11.77 14.49
N GLY A 129 3.20 11.84 15.46
CA GLY A 129 2.20 12.91 15.51
C GLY A 129 1.21 12.75 14.34
N ASP A 130 1.12 13.77 13.49
CA ASP A 130 0.25 13.77 12.31
C ASP A 130 1.00 13.57 10.99
N VAL A 131 2.30 13.29 11.07
CA VAL A 131 3.19 13.13 9.90
C VAL A 131 3.54 11.66 9.70
N ILE A 132 3.43 11.17 8.46
CA ILE A 132 3.95 9.86 8.05
C ILE A 132 5.46 10.00 7.89
N THR A 133 6.25 9.42 8.79
CA THR A 133 7.69 9.69 8.83
C THR A 133 8.42 9.13 7.62
N ALA A 134 8.02 7.95 7.14
CA ALA A 134 8.58 7.32 5.95
C ALA A 134 8.45 8.20 4.69
N PHE A 135 7.49 9.12 4.66
CA PHE A 135 7.23 9.96 3.49
C PHE A 135 8.18 11.16 3.39
N ARG A 136 8.88 11.53 4.47
CA ARG A 136 9.85 12.63 4.47
C ARG A 136 11.06 12.37 3.57
N ASP A 137 11.38 11.10 3.33
CA ASP A 137 12.51 10.69 2.50
C ASP A 137 12.20 10.78 1.00
N PHE A 138 10.94 10.97 0.63
CA PHE A 138 10.50 11.14 -0.75
C PHE A 138 10.57 12.62 -1.15
N GLN A 139 11.48 12.95 -2.06
CA GLN A 139 11.75 14.31 -2.54
C GLN A 139 11.01 14.66 -3.83
N LEU A 140 10.33 13.69 -4.45
CA LEU A 140 9.54 13.79 -5.68
C LEU A 140 10.39 14.14 -6.92
N ARG A 141 11.68 13.77 -6.91
CA ARG A 141 12.65 14.18 -7.95
C ARG A 141 13.17 13.03 -8.80
N LYS A 142 13.09 11.79 -8.33
CA LYS A 142 13.69 10.63 -9.01
C LYS A 142 12.66 9.57 -9.37
N ALA A 143 12.82 8.95 -10.54
CA ALA A 143 12.01 7.81 -10.98
C ALA A 143 12.01 6.66 -9.97
N ILE A 144 13.13 6.48 -9.24
CA ILE A 144 13.27 5.39 -8.29
C ILE A 144 12.32 5.52 -7.09
N GLU A 145 11.97 6.74 -6.70
CA GLU A 145 11.00 7.01 -5.64
C GLU A 145 9.60 6.56 -6.06
N LEU A 146 9.21 6.84 -7.31
CA LEU A 146 7.95 6.34 -7.87
C LEU A 146 7.94 4.82 -7.93
N HIS A 147 9.03 4.20 -8.39
CA HIS A 147 9.15 2.74 -8.42
C HIS A 147 9.07 2.13 -7.01
N ALA A 148 9.67 2.76 -6.01
CA ALA A 148 9.59 2.32 -4.63
C ALA A 148 8.14 2.33 -4.12
N LEU A 149 7.38 3.42 -4.31
CA LEU A 149 5.97 3.48 -3.90
C LEU A 149 5.10 2.46 -4.64
N LYS A 150 5.32 2.28 -5.94
CA LYS A 150 4.62 1.26 -6.73
C LYS A 150 4.93 -0.14 -6.22
N MET A 151 6.20 -0.41 -5.90
CA MET A 151 6.62 -1.67 -5.31
C MET A 151 5.97 -1.89 -3.95
N TYR A 152 5.96 -0.88 -3.08
CA TYR A 152 5.34 -0.97 -1.76
C TYR A 152 3.86 -1.34 -1.84
N LEU A 153 3.09 -0.66 -2.68
CA LEU A 153 1.66 -0.96 -2.86
C LEU A 153 1.42 -2.35 -3.47
N LEU A 154 2.29 -2.80 -4.40
CA LEU A 154 2.23 -4.17 -4.91
C LEU A 154 2.50 -5.20 -3.80
N LEU A 155 3.50 -4.96 -2.94
CA LEU A 155 3.79 -5.83 -1.80
C LEU A 155 2.61 -5.85 -0.81
N VAL A 156 1.98 -4.70 -0.54
CA VAL A 156 0.74 -4.62 0.25
C VAL A 156 -0.35 -5.50 -0.35
N SER A 157 -0.57 -5.44 -1.66
CA SER A 157 -1.63 -6.22 -2.33
C SER A 157 -1.41 -7.73 -2.32
N ARG A 158 -0.15 -8.18 -2.30
CA ARG A 158 0.24 -9.60 -2.44
C ARG A 158 0.69 -10.26 -1.14
N ARG A 159 0.62 -9.55 -0.02
CA ARG A 159 1.03 -10.05 1.30
C ARG A 159 0.20 -11.26 1.71
N ASP A 160 0.89 -12.34 2.05
CA ASP A 160 0.26 -13.49 2.68
C ASP A 160 -0.26 -13.11 4.07
N ARG A 161 -1.53 -13.44 4.35
CA ARG A 161 -2.20 -13.04 5.58
C ARG A 161 -1.69 -13.78 6.81
N ARG A 162 -1.14 -14.99 6.65
CA ARG A 162 -0.69 -15.85 7.75
C ARG A 162 0.73 -15.56 8.18
N SER A 163 1.61 -15.22 7.23
CA SER A 163 3.05 -15.08 7.45
C SER A 163 3.56 -13.64 7.37
N ASN A 164 2.76 -12.68 6.87
CA ASN A 164 3.20 -11.32 6.55
C ASN A 164 4.37 -11.28 5.54
N LEU A 165 4.62 -12.38 4.83
CA LEU A 165 5.64 -12.47 3.80
C LEU A 165 5.02 -12.29 2.41
N VAL A 166 5.81 -11.73 1.51
CA VAL A 166 5.53 -11.64 0.08
C VAL A 166 6.65 -12.35 -0.66
N ASN A 167 6.32 -13.47 -1.29
CA ASN A 167 7.21 -14.14 -2.23
C ASN A 167 6.77 -13.76 -3.65
N ILE A 168 7.53 -12.86 -4.29
CA ILE A 168 7.17 -12.32 -5.60
C ILE A 168 8.41 -12.27 -6.51
N SER A 169 8.23 -12.79 -7.73
CA SER A 169 9.31 -12.80 -8.73
C SER A 169 9.51 -11.41 -9.34
N TYR A 170 10.72 -11.18 -9.88
CA TYR A 170 11.00 -9.95 -10.63
C TYR A 170 10.11 -9.81 -11.87
N ASN A 171 9.75 -10.92 -12.52
CA ASN A 171 8.86 -10.91 -13.68
C ASN A 171 7.46 -10.42 -13.30
N THR A 172 6.92 -10.89 -12.17
CA THR A 172 5.63 -10.43 -11.64
C THR A 172 5.67 -8.95 -11.27
N ILE A 173 6.77 -8.47 -10.64
CA ILE A 173 6.94 -7.04 -10.34
C ILE A 173 6.94 -6.20 -11.63
N MET A 174 7.66 -6.64 -12.66
CA MET A 174 7.67 -5.96 -13.97
C MET A 174 6.28 -5.95 -14.60
N GLU A 175 5.54 -7.06 -14.52
CA GLU A 175 4.23 -7.19 -15.13
C GLU A 175 3.18 -6.27 -14.48
N TYR A 176 3.08 -6.29 -13.15
CA TYR A 176 2.03 -5.60 -12.40
C TYR A 176 2.36 -4.15 -12.07
N ALA A 177 3.63 -3.87 -11.70
CA ALA A 177 4.05 -2.52 -11.37
C ALA A 177 4.76 -1.81 -12.54
N GLY A 178 5.15 -2.48 -13.61
CA GLY A 178 5.87 -1.83 -14.72
C GLY A 178 7.23 -1.26 -14.30
N ILE A 179 7.87 -1.83 -13.28
CA ILE A 179 9.19 -1.42 -12.81
C ILE A 179 10.23 -2.16 -13.64
N PRO A 180 11.16 -1.47 -14.34
CA PRO A 180 12.23 -2.14 -15.08
C PRO A 180 13.08 -3.00 -14.15
N ARG A 181 13.56 -4.15 -14.64
CA ARG A 181 14.32 -5.12 -13.82
C ARG A 181 15.50 -4.47 -13.08
N GLN A 182 16.24 -3.60 -13.76
CA GLN A 182 17.39 -2.88 -13.18
C GLN A 182 17.00 -1.92 -12.05
N ASN A 183 15.73 -1.49 -11.99
CA ASN A 183 15.22 -0.56 -10.98
C ASN A 183 14.54 -1.28 -9.79
N ILE A 184 14.33 -2.60 -9.85
CA ILE A 184 13.70 -3.35 -8.75
C ILE A 184 14.59 -3.30 -7.50
N ARG A 185 15.87 -3.64 -7.62
CA ARG A 185 16.79 -3.64 -6.46
C ARG A 185 16.97 -2.25 -5.84
N PRO A 186 17.20 -1.17 -6.61
CA PRO A 186 17.26 0.17 -6.02
C PRO A 186 15.93 0.62 -5.41
N ALA A 187 14.78 0.20 -5.93
CA ALA A 187 13.46 0.51 -5.35
C ALA A 187 13.27 -0.19 -4.00
N ILE A 188 13.66 -1.47 -3.87
CA ILE A 188 13.69 -2.19 -2.60
C ILE A 188 14.54 -1.43 -1.57
N ASN A 189 15.74 -0.98 -1.97
CA ASN A 189 16.63 -0.28 -1.07
C ASN A 189 15.99 1.01 -0.52
N VAL A 190 15.27 1.77 -1.37
CA VAL A 190 14.50 2.94 -0.90
C VAL A 190 13.48 2.55 0.17
N LEU A 191 12.76 1.44 -0.02
CA LEU A 191 11.79 0.95 0.96
C LEU A 191 12.42 0.45 2.27
N LEU A 192 13.58 -0.19 2.20
CA LEU A 192 14.35 -0.59 3.38
C LEU A 192 14.80 0.63 4.20
N TYR A 193 15.36 1.65 3.53
CA TYR A 193 15.82 2.87 4.20
C TYR A 193 14.66 3.66 4.81
N ALA A 194 13.51 3.71 4.14
CA ALA A 194 12.30 4.33 4.66
C ALA A 194 11.62 3.51 5.80
N GLY A 195 12.13 2.31 6.09
CA GLY A 195 11.57 1.42 7.12
C GLY A 195 10.18 0.86 6.75
N LEU A 196 9.85 0.79 5.47
CA LEU A 196 8.53 0.30 5.00
C LEU A 196 8.51 -1.22 4.78
N VAL A 197 9.65 -1.83 4.53
CA VAL A 197 9.81 -3.25 4.21
C VAL A 197 11.07 -3.80 4.90
N HIS A 198 11.06 -5.09 5.21
CA HIS A 198 12.22 -5.88 5.58
C HIS A 198 12.45 -7.01 4.57
N ILE A 199 13.71 -7.45 4.40
CA ILE A 199 14.04 -8.64 3.61
C ILE A 199 14.23 -9.80 4.57
N GLU A 200 13.53 -10.90 4.31
CA GLU A 200 13.68 -12.17 4.99
C GLU A 200 14.26 -13.20 4.00
N LYS A 201 15.11 -14.10 4.49
CA LYS A 201 15.65 -15.21 3.70
C LYS A 201 14.76 -16.43 3.92
N VAL A 202 14.18 -16.96 2.84
CA VAL A 202 13.36 -18.18 2.90
C VAL A 202 14.04 -19.25 2.05
N GLN A 203 14.06 -20.48 2.57
CA GLN A 203 14.56 -21.62 1.80
C GLN A 203 13.61 -21.89 0.63
N SER A 204 14.13 -21.96 -0.60
CA SER A 204 13.32 -22.38 -1.75
C SER A 204 13.10 -23.89 -1.72
N TRP A 205 11.89 -24.31 -2.07
CA TRP A 205 11.51 -25.72 -2.16
C TRP A 205 12.17 -26.42 -3.37
N ASP A 206 12.46 -25.66 -4.42
CA ASP A 206 13.29 -26.12 -5.55
C ASP A 206 14.75 -25.74 -5.28
N HIS A 207 15.62 -26.77 -5.18
CA HIS A 207 17.09 -26.73 -5.20
C HIS A 207 17.81 -25.61 -4.42
N ASP A 208 18.42 -25.94 -3.27
CA ASP A 208 19.56 -25.26 -2.59
C ASP A 208 19.68 -23.72 -2.76
N GLY A 209 18.54 -23.03 -2.79
CA GLY A 209 18.43 -21.63 -3.15
C GLY A 209 17.82 -20.85 -2.01
N VAL A 210 18.46 -19.75 -1.62
CA VAL A 210 17.82 -18.80 -0.71
C VAL A 210 17.03 -17.80 -1.54
N ALA A 211 15.71 -17.86 -1.48
CA ALA A 211 14.84 -16.85 -2.07
C ALA A 211 14.65 -15.68 -1.09
N ASN A 212 14.67 -14.44 -1.61
CA ASN A 212 14.32 -13.28 -0.80
C ASN A 212 12.79 -13.18 -0.71
N ALA A 213 12.26 -13.20 0.51
CA ALA A 213 10.90 -12.79 0.79
C ALA A 213 10.89 -11.36 1.35
N TYR A 214 9.81 -10.64 1.10
CA TYR A 214 9.64 -9.27 1.60
C TYR A 214 8.59 -9.26 2.71
N ARG A 215 8.90 -8.66 3.85
CA ARG A 215 7.97 -8.50 4.97
C ARG A 215 7.56 -7.04 5.10
N LEU A 216 6.26 -6.77 5.21
CA LEU A 216 5.79 -5.40 5.45
C LEU A 216 6.10 -5.01 6.89
N ALA A 217 6.66 -3.80 7.07
CA ALA A 217 6.83 -3.24 8.39
C ALA A 217 5.47 -2.89 9.00
N HIS A 218 5.36 -2.98 10.32
CA HIS A 218 4.24 -2.43 11.10
C HIS A 218 2.85 -3.01 10.85
N VAL A 219 2.76 -4.19 10.23
CA VAL A 219 1.53 -5.00 10.16
C VAL A 219 1.82 -6.36 10.75
N ASP A 220 0.95 -6.82 11.65
CA ASP A 220 1.02 -8.16 12.24
C ASP A 220 2.44 -8.47 12.75
N SER A 221 3.09 -7.49 13.41
CA SER A 221 4.53 -7.55 13.74
C SER A 221 4.89 -8.66 14.74
N TYR A 222 3.88 -9.18 15.45
CA TYR A 222 4.00 -10.32 16.37
C TYR A 222 4.09 -11.67 15.64
N ILE A 223 3.70 -11.73 14.36
CA ILE A 223 3.85 -12.92 13.53
C ILE A 223 5.30 -12.95 13.03
N HIS A 224 6.18 -13.55 13.81
CA HIS A 224 7.54 -13.85 13.41
C HIS A 224 7.61 -15.28 12.85
N PRO A 225 8.28 -15.52 11.69
CA PRO A 225 8.49 -16.86 11.18
C PRO A 225 9.13 -17.80 12.22
N ALA A 226 10.04 -17.28 13.05
CA ALA A 226 10.66 -18.03 14.14
C ALA A 226 9.66 -18.54 15.21
N THR A 227 8.49 -17.92 15.33
CA THR A 227 7.45 -18.28 16.30
C THR A 227 6.30 -19.05 15.65
N THR A 228 6.07 -18.87 14.35
CA THR A 228 5.02 -19.59 13.59
C THR A 228 5.51 -20.94 13.03
N PHE A 229 6.81 -21.10 12.80
CA PHE A 229 7.42 -22.37 12.35
C PHE A 229 8.08 -23.15 13.51
N GLY A 230 7.73 -22.82 14.75
CA GLY A 230 8.12 -23.58 15.94
C GLY A 230 7.03 -24.58 16.31
N THR A 231 7.33 -25.86 16.08
CA THR A 231 6.53 -27.07 16.41
C THR A 231 5.38 -27.37 15.43
N GLU A 232 5.57 -28.46 14.68
CA GLU A 232 4.65 -29.13 13.73
C GLU A 232 4.78 -28.73 12.26
N ALA A 233 5.43 -29.64 11.52
CA ALA A 233 5.29 -29.74 10.06
C ALA A 233 3.79 -29.97 9.76
N PRO A 234 3.16 -29.18 8.88
CA PRO A 234 1.78 -29.44 8.50
C PRO A 234 1.71 -30.78 7.75
N ASP A 235 0.95 -31.72 8.32
CA ASP A 235 0.58 -32.97 7.67
C ASP A 235 -0.21 -32.64 6.39
N ILE A 236 0.24 -33.20 5.27
CA ILE A 236 -0.27 -32.89 3.94
C ILE A 236 -1.41 -33.88 3.65
N THR A 237 -2.52 -33.71 4.36
CA THR A 237 -3.82 -34.30 4.01
C THR A 237 -4.89 -33.29 4.37
N ASP A 238 -5.20 -32.41 3.41
CA ASP A 238 -6.53 -31.81 3.19
C ASP A 238 -6.38 -30.62 2.24
N TYR A 239 -6.08 -30.93 0.97
CA TYR A 239 -6.46 -30.08 -0.15
C TYR A 239 -7.79 -30.61 -0.70
N GLU A 240 -8.90 -30.23 -0.08
CA GLU A 240 -10.17 -30.18 -0.81
C GLU A 240 -10.34 -28.78 -1.41
N ILE A 241 -10.25 -28.77 -2.73
CA ILE A 241 -10.55 -27.66 -3.62
C ILE A 241 -12.04 -27.35 -3.47
N SER A 242 -12.37 -26.15 -3.03
CA SER A 242 -13.71 -25.57 -3.24
C SER A 242 -13.62 -24.51 -4.32
N VAL A 243 -14.29 -24.85 -5.43
CA VAL A 243 -14.51 -24.09 -6.67
C VAL A 243 -15.28 -22.80 -6.40
#